data_AF-A0A5E3WS57-F1
#
_entry.id   AF-A0A5E3WS57-F1
#
_cell.length_a   1.000
_cell.length_b   1.000
_cell.length_c   1.000
_cell.angle_alpha   90.00
_cell.angle_beta   90.00
_cell.angle_gamma   90.00
#
_symmetry.space_group_name_H-M   'P 1'
#
loop_
_entity.id
_entity.type
_entity.pdbx_description
1 polymer ?
#
loop_
_entity_poly.entity_id
_entity_poly.type
_entity_poly.pdbx_seq_one_letter_code
_entity_poly.pdbx_strand_id
1 'polypeptide(L)'
;MQDPHIKEGKLPFRYGGETFETYYKIAGELKPTSVPLVFVHGAPGTCHDYGVPLYDLAAGENARPVIFYEQIGTSRSTHLLDKPATFWTFELFNAELPKVARAARRAVSASKVAIIF
;
A
#
# COMPACT_ATOMS: atom_id res chain seq x y z
N MET A 1 -5.78 -7.43 -23.06
CA MET A 1 -6.04 -7.53 -21.61
C MET A 1 -6.70 -6.23 -21.20
N GLN A 2 -7.78 -6.23 -20.41
CA GLN A 2 -8.36 -4.98 -19.93
C GLN A 2 -7.59 -4.52 -18.70
N ASP A 3 -7.16 -3.27 -18.71
CA ASP A 3 -6.52 -2.67 -17.54
C ASP A 3 -7.54 -2.60 -16.38
N PRO A 4 -7.13 -2.93 -15.14
CA PRO A 4 -8.02 -2.88 -14.00
C PRO A 4 -8.42 -1.44 -13.70
N HIS A 5 -9.59 -1.25 -13.09
CA HIS A 5 -9.97 0.05 -12.55
C HIS A 5 -8.94 0.52 -11.52
N ILE A 6 -8.40 1.73 -11.69
CA ILE A 6 -7.39 2.30 -10.78
C ILE A 6 -8.01 3.33 -9.86
N LYS A 7 -7.73 3.20 -8.55
CA LYS A 7 -8.02 4.22 -7.54
C LYS A 7 -6.78 4.52 -6.74
N GLU A 8 -6.46 5.79 -6.57
CA GLU A 8 -5.28 6.23 -5.83
C GLU A 8 -5.67 7.14 -4.67
N GLY A 9 -4.78 7.25 -3.69
CA GLY A 9 -4.96 8.19 -2.59
C GLY A 9 -3.80 8.16 -1.60
N LYS A 10 -4.00 8.84 -0.48
CA LYS A 10 -3.06 8.89 0.63
C LYS A 10 -3.76 8.56 1.94
N LEU A 11 -3.01 7.97 2.87
CA LEU A 11 -3.44 7.64 4.22
C LEU A 11 -2.59 8.41 5.22
N PRO A 12 -3.18 9.02 6.27
CA PRO A 12 -2.41 9.67 7.30
C PRO A 12 -1.61 8.64 8.12
N PHE A 13 -0.32 8.89 8.27
CA PHE A 13 0.62 8.07 9.02
C PHE A 13 1.22 8.88 10.18
N ARG A 14 0.73 8.63 11.39
CA ARG A 14 1.28 9.24 12.61
C ARG A 14 2.44 8.42 13.17
N TYR A 15 3.59 9.05 13.38
CA TYR A 15 4.78 8.42 13.97
C TYR A 15 5.67 9.47 14.64
N GLY A 16 6.22 9.18 15.82
CA GLY A 16 7.15 10.09 16.51
C GLY A 16 6.57 11.46 16.91
N GLY A 17 5.25 11.58 17.04
CA GLY A 17 4.57 12.87 17.33
C GLY A 17 4.22 13.70 16.10
N GLU A 18 4.59 13.25 14.90
CA GLU A 18 4.31 13.91 13.62
C GLU A 18 3.24 13.16 12.82
N THR A 19 2.64 13.82 11.84
CA THR A 19 1.71 13.22 10.88
C THR A 19 2.27 13.36 9.47
N PHE A 20 2.43 12.23 8.79
CA PHE A 20 2.84 12.13 7.40
C PHE A 20 1.74 11.50 6.55
N GLU A 21 2.02 11.27 5.27
CA GLU A 21 1.11 10.63 4.32
C GLU A 21 1.78 9.45 3.61
N THR A 22 1.15 8.28 3.69
CA THR A 22 1.53 7.08 2.93
C THR A 22 0.63 7.00 1.69
N TYR A 23 1.22 6.96 0.50
CA TYR A 23 0.49 6.80 -0.75
C TYR A 23 0.06 5.34 -0.97
N TYR A 24 -1.08 5.17 -1.62
CA TYR A 24 -1.53 3.88 -2.13
C TYR A 24 -2.16 4.00 -3.50
N LYS A 25 -2.10 2.91 -4.25
CA LYS A 25 -2.83 2.64 -5.48
C LYS A 25 -3.55 1.31 -5.37
N ILE A 26 -4.82 1.28 -5.75
CA ILE A 26 -5.66 0.09 -5.83
C ILE A 26 -5.85 -0.22 -7.31
N ALA A 27 -5.47 -1.42 -7.71
CA ALA A 27 -5.89 -2.04 -8.95
C ALA A 27 -7.08 -2.96 -8.68
N GLY A 28 -8.19 -2.73 -9.39
CA GLY A 28 -9.43 -3.48 -9.26
C GLY A 28 -10.43 -2.87 -8.27
N GLU A 29 -11.58 -3.51 -8.11
CA GLU A 29 -12.67 -3.03 -7.27
C GLU A 29 -12.69 -3.74 -5.90
N LEU A 30 -12.62 -2.95 -4.84
CA LEU A 30 -12.82 -3.40 -3.47
C LEU A 30 -14.32 -3.65 -3.19
N LYS A 31 -14.73 -4.91 -3.13
CA LYS A 31 -16.10 -5.35 -2.80
C LYS A 31 -16.14 -5.99 -1.40
N PRO A 32 -17.31 -6.05 -0.74
CA PRO A 32 -17.43 -6.69 0.57
C PRO A 32 -16.92 -8.14 0.66
N THR A 33 -16.95 -8.85 -0.46
CA THR A 33 -16.49 -10.25 -0.58
C THR A 33 -15.03 -10.36 -1.02
N SER A 34 -14.36 -9.25 -1.35
CA SER A 34 -12.97 -9.25 -1.80
C SER A 34 -12.01 -9.63 -0.68
N VAL A 35 -10.96 -10.38 -1.02
CA VAL A 35 -9.80 -10.61 -0.15
C VAL A 35 -8.59 -9.95 -0.80
N PRO A 36 -8.37 -8.63 -0.61
CA PRO A 36 -7.35 -7.92 -1.38
C PRO A 36 -5.94 -8.36 -1.00
N LEU A 37 -5.04 -8.19 -1.97
CA LEU A 37 -3.60 -8.36 -1.82
C LEU A 37 -2.99 -7.00 -1.48
N VAL A 38 -2.18 -6.92 -0.43
CA VAL A 38 -1.31 -5.75 -0.19
C VAL A 38 0.07 -6.10 -0.69
N PHE A 39 0.53 -5.37 -1.70
CA PHE A 39 1.88 -5.48 -2.23
C PHE A 39 2.82 -4.58 -1.45
N VAL A 40 3.87 -5.18 -0.87
CA VAL A 40 4.93 -4.52 -0.13
C VAL A 40 6.17 -4.55 -1.02
N HIS A 41 6.57 -3.40 -1.55
CA HIS A 41 7.81 -3.36 -2.33
C HIS A 41 9.04 -3.60 -1.43
N GLY A 42 10.09 -4.20 -2.00
CA GLY A 42 11.37 -4.48 -1.35
C GLY A 42 12.37 -3.33 -1.50
N ALA A 43 13.40 -3.32 -0.66
CA ALA A 43 14.39 -2.24 -0.50
C ALA A 43 13.77 -0.86 -0.17
N PRO A 44 14.05 -0.27 1.01
CA PRO A 44 13.65 1.11 1.29
C PRO A 44 14.18 2.06 0.20
N GLY A 45 13.32 2.93 -0.32
CA GLY A 45 13.68 3.88 -1.39
C GLY A 45 13.21 3.51 -2.81
N THR A 46 12.65 2.32 -3.02
CA THR A 46 12.07 1.93 -4.33
C THR A 46 10.58 2.29 -4.44
N CYS A 47 9.96 1.99 -5.59
CA CYS A 47 8.54 2.20 -5.84
C CYS A 47 7.82 0.93 -6.35
N HIS A 48 6.48 0.99 -6.41
CA HIS A 48 5.65 -0.15 -6.84
C HIS A 48 5.75 -0.50 -8.33
N ASP A 49 6.46 0.27 -9.16
CA ASP A 49 6.40 0.16 -10.62
C ASP A 49 6.82 -1.22 -11.14
N TYR A 50 7.73 -1.92 -10.45
CA TYR A 50 8.11 -3.28 -10.82
C TYR A 50 7.04 -4.33 -10.48
N GLY A 51 6.06 -3.98 -9.65
CA GLY A 51 4.89 -4.79 -9.31
C GLY A 51 3.72 -4.64 -10.27
N VAL A 52 3.81 -3.79 -11.30
CA VAL A 52 2.76 -3.60 -12.32
C VAL A 52 2.22 -4.91 -12.93
N PRO A 53 3.02 -5.97 -13.17
CA PRO A 53 2.49 -7.25 -13.65
C PRO A 53 1.41 -7.88 -12.75
N LEU A 54 1.29 -7.46 -11.48
CA LEU A 54 0.22 -7.90 -10.58
C LEU A 54 -1.17 -7.33 -10.97
N TYR A 55 -1.25 -6.39 -11.92
CA TYR A 55 -2.52 -5.88 -12.44
C TYR A 55 -3.35 -6.99 -13.09
N ASP A 56 -2.71 -8.01 -13.62
CA ASP A 56 -3.37 -9.19 -14.20
C ASP A 56 -4.24 -9.93 -13.17
N LEU A 57 -3.85 -9.89 -11.88
CA LEU A 57 -4.65 -10.47 -10.80
C LEU A 57 -5.90 -9.64 -10.50
N ALA A 58 -5.87 -8.34 -10.80
CA ALA A 58 -6.94 -7.41 -10.53
C ALA A 58 -7.95 -7.29 -11.68
N ALA A 59 -7.77 -8.05 -12.77
CA ALA A 59 -8.60 -8.05 -13.95
C ALA A 59 -9.42 -9.35 -14.11
N GLY A 60 -10.55 -9.27 -14.81
CA GLY A 60 -11.39 -10.42 -15.16
C GLY A 60 -12.39 -10.86 -14.08
N GLU A 61 -13.07 -11.98 -14.34
CA GLU A 61 -14.21 -12.46 -13.53
C GLU A 61 -13.81 -12.91 -12.12
N ASN A 62 -12.58 -13.40 -11.95
CA ASN A 62 -12.02 -13.85 -10.67
C ASN A 62 -11.03 -12.82 -10.08
N ALA A 63 -11.22 -11.54 -10.40
CA ALA A 63 -10.32 -10.47 -9.99
C ALA A 63 -10.11 -10.44 -8.46
N ARG A 64 -8.84 -10.35 -8.08
CA ARG A 64 -8.41 -10.13 -6.71
C ARG A 64 -7.74 -8.75 -6.63
N PRO A 65 -8.39 -7.76 -6.01
CA PRO A 65 -7.85 -6.40 -5.98
C PRO A 65 -6.46 -6.37 -5.33
N VAL A 66 -5.57 -5.59 -5.92
CA VAL A 66 -4.19 -5.41 -5.44
C VAL A 66 -4.02 -3.97 -4.97
N ILE A 67 -3.50 -3.82 -3.76
CA ILE A 67 -3.21 -2.55 -3.11
C ILE A 67 -1.70 -2.41 -3.07
N PHE A 68 -1.18 -1.56 -3.93
CA PHE A 68 0.20 -1.09 -3.90
C PHE A 68 0.28 0.05 -2.90
N TYR A 69 1.21 0.01 -1.97
CA TYR A 69 1.50 1.17 -1.13
C TYR A 69 2.98 1.52 -1.25
N GLU A 70 3.28 2.79 -1.08
CA GLU A 70 4.64 3.32 -1.13
C GLU A 70 5.08 3.61 0.30
N GLN A 71 6.20 3.04 0.73
CA GLN A 71 6.72 3.27 2.08
C GLN A 71 7.00 4.77 2.31
N ILE A 72 6.93 5.20 3.57
CA ILE A 72 7.29 6.58 3.91
C ILE A 72 8.72 6.91 3.45
N GLY A 73 8.93 8.12 2.92
CA GLY A 73 10.22 8.50 2.33
C GLY A 73 10.44 8.08 0.88
N THR A 74 9.50 7.37 0.25
CA THR A 74 9.63 6.92 -1.15
C THR A 74 8.52 7.48 -2.05
N SER A 75 8.83 7.61 -3.35
CA SER A 75 7.85 7.81 -4.42
C SER A 75 6.84 8.95 -4.11
N ARG A 76 5.56 8.62 -3.95
CA ARG A 76 4.45 9.57 -3.74
C ARG A 76 4.05 9.74 -2.27
N SER A 77 4.68 9.01 -1.35
CA SER A 77 4.54 9.21 0.09
C SER A 77 5.31 10.46 0.54
N THR A 78 5.11 10.92 1.77
CA THR A 78 5.84 12.09 2.28
C THR A 78 7.35 11.84 2.24
N HIS A 79 8.08 12.79 1.64
CA HIS A 79 9.54 12.81 1.62
C HIS A 79 10.07 13.42 2.92
N LEU A 80 11.07 12.77 3.51
CA LEU A 80 11.59 13.11 4.84
C LEU A 80 13.09 13.41 4.79
N LEU A 81 13.48 14.35 3.94
CA LEU A 81 14.89 14.67 3.62
C LEU A 81 15.70 15.13 4.84
N ASP A 82 15.04 15.78 5.80
CA ASP A 82 15.70 16.32 7.01
C ASP A 82 15.75 15.32 8.17
N LYS A 83 15.22 14.09 8.02
CA LYS A 83 15.25 13.10 9.10
C LYS A 83 16.64 12.47 9.22
N PRO A 84 17.16 12.32 10.45
CA PRO A 84 18.47 11.71 10.66
C PRO A 84 18.44 10.22 10.29
N ALA A 85 19.60 9.63 10.04
CA ALA A 85 19.73 8.19 9.74
C ALA A 85 19.06 7.30 10.80
N THR A 86 19.08 7.73 12.07
CA THR A 86 18.45 7.02 13.20
C THR A 86 16.92 7.00 13.17
N PHE A 87 16.28 7.79 12.31
CA PHE A 87 14.83 7.76 12.10
C PHE A 87 14.40 6.54 11.26
N TRP A 88 15.27 6.07 10.37
CA TRP A 88 14.97 5.02 9.39
C TRP A 88 15.19 3.63 10.00
N THR A 89 14.21 3.17 10.79
CA THR A 89 14.29 1.88 11.48
C THR A 89 13.24 0.89 10.96
N PHE A 90 13.41 -0.40 11.27
CA PHE A 90 12.38 -1.40 10.96
C PHE A 90 11.07 -1.12 11.70
N GLU A 91 11.13 -0.56 12.90
CA GLU A 91 9.96 -0.19 13.70
C GLU A 91 9.10 0.88 13.02
N LEU A 92 9.70 1.80 12.26
CA LEU A 92 8.98 2.78 11.44
C LEU A 92 8.05 2.07 10.44
N PHE A 93 8.60 1.16 9.64
CA PHE A 93 7.85 0.46 8.59
C PHE A 93 6.89 -0.59 9.18
N ASN A 94 7.25 -1.24 10.29
CA ASN A 94 6.36 -2.13 11.04
C ASN A 94 5.18 -1.37 11.69
N ALA A 95 5.33 -0.07 11.97
CA ALA A 95 4.21 0.77 12.41
C ALA A 95 3.34 1.29 11.25
N GLU A 96 3.90 1.34 10.04
CA GLU A 96 3.23 1.81 8.81
C GLU A 96 2.34 0.74 8.18
N LEU A 97 2.91 -0.43 7.85
CA LEU A 97 2.23 -1.50 7.10
C LEU A 97 0.88 -1.94 7.73
N PRO A 98 0.76 -2.14 9.06
CA PRO A 98 -0.53 -2.50 9.67
C PRO A 98 -1.61 -1.43 9.49
N LYS A 99 -1.26 -0.15 9.32
CA LYS A 99 -2.23 0.93 9.08
C LYS A 99 -2.79 0.84 7.67
N VAL A 100 -1.93 0.57 6.67
CA VAL A 100 -2.36 0.30 5.28
C VAL A 100 -3.27 -0.93 5.24
N ALA A 101 -2.84 -2.05 5.84
CA ALA A 101 -3.65 -3.28 5.87
C ALA A 101 -5.00 -3.08 6.59
N ARG A 102 -5.05 -2.28 7.66
CA ARG A 102 -6.30 -1.97 8.37
C ARG A 102 -7.22 -1.06 7.57
N ALA A 103 -6.67 -0.04 6.90
CA ALA A 103 -7.44 0.82 6.01
C ALA A 103 -8.05 0.01 4.85
N ALA A 104 -7.26 -0.90 4.25
CA ALA A 104 -7.74 -1.85 3.26
C ALA A 104 -8.91 -2.69 3.79
N ARG A 105 -8.77 -3.35 4.95
CA ARG A 105 -9.84 -4.16 5.57
C ARG A 105 -11.12 -3.36 5.80
N ARG A 106 -11.01 -2.11 6.27
CA ARG A 106 -12.17 -1.23 6.49
C ARG A 106 -12.89 -0.89 5.19
N ALA A 107 -12.16 -0.69 4.09
CA ALA A 107 -12.74 -0.38 2.79
C ALA A 107 -13.54 -1.55 2.19
N VAL A 108 -13.18 -2.80 2.49
CA VAL A 108 -13.88 -4.00 1.99
C VAL A 108 -14.76 -4.70 3.03
N SER A 109 -14.92 -4.18 4.26
CA SER A 109 -15.58 -4.93 5.35
C SER A 109 -15.08 -6.39 5.50
N ALA A 110 -13.84 -6.66 5.08
CA ALA A 110 -13.31 -8.01 4.97
C ALA A 110 -12.59 -8.42 6.25
N SER A 111 -12.74 -9.69 6.62
CA SER A 111 -12.08 -10.30 7.77
C SER A 111 -10.61 -10.66 7.49
N LYS A 112 -10.17 -10.68 6.22
CA LYS A 112 -8.82 -11.12 5.80
C LYS A 112 -8.23 -10.22 4.72
N VAL A 113 -6.91 -10.02 4.80
CA VAL A 113 -6.05 -9.40 3.78
C VAL A 113 -4.79 -10.27 3.71
N ALA A 114 -4.29 -10.53 2.51
CA ALA A 114 -3.02 -11.20 2.31
C ALA A 114 -1.95 -10.17 1.93
N ILE A 115 -0.72 -10.42 2.38
CA ILE A 115 0.45 -9.56 2.12
C ILE A 115 1.38 -10.34 1.20
N ILE A 116 1.88 -9.68 0.15
CA ILE A 116 2.84 -10.22 -0.81
C ILE A 116 4.03 -9.27 -0.94
N PHE A 117 5.22 -9.83 -1.17
CA PHE A 117 6.49 -9.13 -1.33
C PHE A 117 7.04 -9.36 -2.74
#